data_AF-A0A7J8U1Z3-F1
#
_entry.id   AF-A0A7J8U1Z3-F1
#
_cell.length_a   1.000
_cell.length_b   1.000
_cell.length_c   1.000
_cell.angle_alpha   90.00
_cell.angle_beta   90.00
_cell.angle_gamma   90.00
#
_symmetry.space_group_name_H-M   'P 1'
#
loop_
_entity.id
_entity.type
_entity.pdbx_description
1 polymer ?
#
loop_
_entity_poly.entity_id
_entity_poly.type
_entity_poly.pdbx_seq_one_letter_code
_entity_poly.pdbx_strand_id
1 'polypeptide(L)'
;MMDLEGNIVHFSNPSRRGPAHRINASYYGYKDEEDGVLARVEGPTETKMRAEAEEEEDVVEEEKREREEKERKDKEREFVVHVPLPGENDIERMIVERKKMKL
;
A
#
# COMPACT_ATOMS: atom_id res chain seq x y z
N MET A 1 44.60 -8.19 -46.55
CA MET A 1 45.71 -9.03 -47.02
C MET A 1 46.96 -8.55 -46.28
N MET A 2 47.87 -9.41 -45.84
CA MET A 2 49.15 -8.99 -45.26
C MET A 2 50.23 -9.07 -46.33
N ASP A 3 51.23 -8.20 -46.28
CA ASP A 3 52.42 -8.35 -47.12
C ASP A 3 53.33 -9.47 -46.58
N LEU A 4 54.36 -9.85 -47.35
CA LEU A 4 55.29 -10.93 -46.99
C LEU A 4 56.18 -10.59 -45.79
N GLU A 5 56.10 -9.36 -45.28
CA GLU A 5 56.81 -8.89 -44.08
C GLU A 5 55.90 -8.87 -42.84
N GLY A 6 54.66 -9.34 -42.97
CA GLY A 6 53.72 -9.49 -41.86
C GLY A 6 53.04 -8.20 -41.42
N ASN A 7 53.16 -7.12 -42.19
CA ASN A 7 52.44 -5.88 -41.90
C ASN A 7 51.00 -5.95 -42.43
N ILE A 8 50.06 -5.43 -41.62
CA ILE A 8 48.65 -5.33 -42.00
C ILE A 8 48.52 -4.16 -42.98
N VAL A 9 48.47 -4.44 -44.29
CA VAL A 9 48.13 -3.39 -45.27
C VAL A 9 46.65 -3.02 -45.13
N HIS A 10 46.42 -1.86 -44.50
CA HIS A 10 45.11 -1.25 -44.34
C HIS A 10 44.66 -0.72 -45.71
N PHE A 11 43.79 -1.45 -46.41
CA PHE A 11 43.05 -0.86 -47.52
C PHE A 11 42.04 0.11 -46.93
N SER A 12 42.29 1.41 -47.08
CA SER A 12 41.31 2.44 -46.74
C SER A 12 40.10 2.23 -47.64
N ASN A 13 39.05 1.63 -47.10
CA ASN A 13 37.78 1.49 -47.80
C ASN A 13 36.96 2.76 -47.55
N PRO A 14 36.83 3.68 -48.51
CA PRO A 14 36.17 4.98 -48.29
C PRO A 14 34.67 4.85 -48.03
N SER A 15 34.09 3.65 -48.19
CA SER A 15 32.66 3.41 -48.07
C SER A 15 32.16 3.11 -46.64
N ARG A 16 33.04 3.06 -45.62
CA ARG A 16 32.63 2.85 -44.21
C ARG A 16 32.31 4.12 -43.41
N ARG A 17 32.18 5.28 -44.05
CA ARG A 17 31.50 6.43 -43.42
C ARG A 17 30.04 6.44 -43.83
N GLY A 18 29.30 5.45 -43.35
CA GLY A 18 27.85 5.57 -43.28
C GLY A 18 27.45 6.72 -42.34
N PRO A 19 26.21 7.24 -42.40
CA PRO A 19 25.74 8.40 -41.64
C PRO A 19 25.59 8.14 -40.12
N ALA A 20 26.38 7.25 -39.53
CA ALA A 20 26.36 6.95 -38.10
C ALA A 20 27.04 8.02 -37.22
N HIS A 21 27.51 9.14 -37.80
CA HIS A 21 28.22 10.20 -37.09
C HIS A 21 27.40 11.50 -36.92
N ARG A 22 26.07 11.43 -37.00
CA ARG A 22 25.20 12.61 -36.78
C ARG A 22 24.12 12.39 -35.73
N ILE A 23 24.38 11.49 -34.78
CA ILE A 23 23.58 11.36 -33.57
C ILE A 23 24.42 11.97 -32.44
N ASN A 24 24.29 13.28 -32.26
CA ASN A 24 24.86 13.99 -31.12
C ASN A 24 23.74 14.29 -30.11
N ALA A 25 24.08 14.78 -28.92
CA ALA A 25 23.10 15.11 -27.88
C ALA A 25 22.10 16.21 -28.30
N SER A 26 22.27 16.86 -29.45
CA SER A 26 21.28 17.75 -30.05
C SER A 26 20.28 17.04 -30.99
N TYR A 27 20.50 15.75 -31.31
CA TYR A 27 19.59 14.92 -32.13
C TYR A 27 18.41 14.39 -31.31
N TYR A 28 18.66 13.96 -30.08
CA TYR A 28 17.62 13.85 -29.06
C TYR A 28 17.56 15.23 -28.42
N GLY A 29 16.46 15.97 -28.55
CA GLY A 29 16.34 17.35 -28.10
C GLY A 29 16.45 17.58 -26.59
N TYR A 30 17.46 17.03 -25.92
CA TYR A 30 17.90 17.36 -24.56
C TYR A 30 18.60 18.72 -24.55
N LYS A 31 17.95 19.71 -25.17
CA LYS A 31 18.12 21.12 -24.84
C LYS A 31 16.87 21.53 -24.08
N ASP A 32 17.04 21.54 -22.79
CA ASP A 32 16.14 21.86 -21.69
C ASP A 32 15.38 23.20 -21.83
N GLU A 33 14.54 23.36 -22.85
CA GLU A 33 13.54 24.43 -22.86
C GLU A 33 12.32 24.07 -22.00
N GLU A 34 12.14 22.77 -21.69
CA GLU A 34 11.00 22.25 -20.91
C GLU A 34 11.39 21.71 -19.52
N ASP A 35 12.66 21.76 -19.14
CA ASP A 35 13.18 21.16 -17.89
C ASP A 35 12.82 21.96 -16.61
N GLY A 36 12.08 23.07 -16.77
CA GLY A 36 11.52 23.87 -15.69
C GLY A 36 9.98 23.91 -15.65
N VAL A 37 9.30 23.24 -16.58
CA VAL A 37 7.83 23.21 -16.63
C VAL A 37 7.28 22.34 -15.51
N LEU A 38 7.92 21.19 -15.27
CA LEU A 38 7.52 20.26 -14.22
C LEU A 38 7.62 20.89 -12.82
N ALA A 39 8.70 21.65 -12.56
CA ALA A 39 8.90 22.33 -11.27
C ALA A 39 7.79 23.32 -10.90
N ARG A 40 7.14 23.97 -11.87
CA ARG A 40 6.03 24.91 -11.63
C ARG A 40 4.74 24.21 -11.24
N VAL A 41 4.57 22.97 -11.67
CA VAL A 41 3.35 22.18 -11.43
C VAL A 41 3.53 21.30 -10.20
N GLU A 42 4.72 20.71 -10.01
CA GLU A 42 5.02 19.78 -8.93
C GLU A 42 4.85 20.39 -7.54
N GLY A 43 5.46 21.56 -7.27
CA GLY A 43 5.36 22.25 -5.97
C GLY A 43 3.92 22.54 -5.51
N PRO A 44 3.05 23.17 -6.34
CA PRO A 44 1.66 23.39 -5.94
C PRO A 44 0.83 22.11 -5.95
N THR A 45 1.17 21.07 -6.72
CA THR A 45 0.46 19.78 -6.63
C THR A 45 0.83 19.00 -5.38
N GLU A 46 2.10 19.00 -4.97
CA GLU A 46 2.57 18.31 -3.77
C GLU A 46 1.93 18.92 -2.52
N THR A 47 1.86 20.26 -2.45
CA THR A 47 1.21 20.95 -1.32
C THR A 47 -0.29 20.65 -1.25
N LYS A 48 -0.98 20.55 -2.40
CA LYS A 48 -2.39 20.14 -2.44
C LYS A 48 -2.59 18.70 -2.02
N MET A 49 -1.79 17.77 -2.56
CA MET A 49 -1.87 16.35 -2.21
C MET A 49 -1.60 16.12 -0.73
N ARG A 50 -0.65 16.87 -0.16
CA ARG A 50 -0.36 16.81 1.28
C ARG A 50 -1.52 17.33 2.13
N ALA A 51 -2.12 18.45 1.75
CA ALA A 51 -3.26 19.01 2.47
C ALA A 51 -4.49 18.11 2.39
N GLU A 52 -4.76 17.50 1.22
CA GLU A 52 -5.85 16.54 1.04
C GLU A 52 -5.64 15.27 1.86
N ALA A 53 -4.40 14.77 1.93
CA ALA A 53 -4.06 13.61 2.76
C ALA A 53 -4.20 13.89 4.26
N GLU A 54 -3.85 15.09 4.73
CA GLU A 54 -4.02 15.52 6.13
C GLU A 54 -5.52 15.62 6.48
N GLU A 55 -6.33 16.22 5.61
CA GLU A 55 -7.79 16.29 5.79
C GLU A 55 -8.44 14.89 5.79
N GLU A 56 -8.00 13.99 4.92
CA GLU A 56 -8.47 12.60 4.91
C GLU A 56 -8.07 11.86 6.20
N GLU A 57 -6.85 12.07 6.71
CA GLU A 57 -6.37 11.48 7.96
C GLU A 57 -7.21 11.95 9.16
N ASP A 58 -7.49 13.25 9.26
CA ASP A 58 -8.35 13.83 10.31
C ASP A 58 -9.75 13.20 10.30
N VAL A 59 -10.36 13.05 9.12
CA VAL A 59 -11.70 12.44 8.97
C VAL A 59 -11.69 10.96 9.40
N VAL A 60 -10.66 10.21 8.99
CA VAL A 60 -10.51 8.79 9.34
C VAL A 60 -10.27 8.61 10.85
N GLU A 61 -9.48 9.50 11.46
CA GLU A 61 -9.25 9.47 12.91
C GLU A 61 -10.55 9.75 13.69
N GLU A 62 -11.33 10.74 13.26
CA GLU A 62 -12.62 11.06 13.87
C GLU A 62 -13.59 9.88 13.77
N GLU A 63 -13.74 9.25 12.60
CA GLU A 63 -14.61 8.10 12.41
C GLU A 63 -14.18 6.91 13.29
N LYS A 64 -12.87 6.66 13.39
CA LYS A 64 -12.34 5.60 14.26
C LYS A 64 -12.66 5.88 15.72
N ARG A 65 -12.53 7.13 16.17
CA ARG A 65 -12.84 7.54 17.54
C ARG A 65 -14.32 7.38 17.85
N GLU A 66 -15.21 7.76 16.94
CA GLU A 66 -16.65 7.55 17.09
C GLU A 66 -17.00 6.06 17.18
N ARG A 67 -16.37 5.23 16.34
CA ARG A 67 -16.56 3.77 16.35
C ARG A 67 -16.12 3.16 17.68
N GLU A 68 -14.96 3.54 18.19
CA GLU A 68 -14.46 3.07 19.49
C GLU A 68 -15.38 3.51 20.65
N GLU A 69 -15.88 4.75 20.62
CA GLU A 69 -16.84 5.22 21.63
C GLU A 69 -18.16 4.45 21.58
N LYS A 70 -18.65 4.16 20.37
CA LYS A 70 -19.85 3.35 20.16
C LYS A 70 -19.66 1.92 20.69
N GLU A 71 -18.53 1.28 20.40
CA GLU A 71 -18.24 -0.07 20.90
C GLU A 71 -18.15 -0.09 22.44
N ARG A 72 -17.56 0.96 23.05
CA ARG A 72 -17.54 1.11 24.52
C ARG A 72 -18.95 1.27 25.09
N LYS A 73 -19.79 2.09 24.47
CA LYS A 73 -21.20 2.25 24.87
C LYS A 73 -21.99 0.95 24.71
N ASP A 74 -21.75 0.20 23.65
CA ASP A 74 -22.43 -1.08 23.41
C ASP A 74 -22.01 -2.13 24.47
N LYS A 75 -20.73 -2.20 24.83
CA LYS A 75 -20.25 -3.04 25.95
C LYS A 75 -20.82 -2.61 27.31
N GLU A 76 -20.96 -1.31 27.54
CA GLU A 76 -21.59 -0.80 28.78
C GLU A 76 -23.08 -1.16 28.86
N ARG A 77 -23.75 -1.29 27.71
CA ARG A 77 -25.16 -1.71 27.62
C ARG A 77 -25.33 -3.23 27.64
N GLU A 78 -24.26 -4.02 27.58
CA GLU A 78 -24.31 -5.48 27.65
C GLU A 78 -24.59 -5.93 29.09
N PHE A 79 -25.84 -6.31 29.37
CA PHE A 79 -26.25 -6.77 30.69
C PHE A 79 -25.91 -8.26 30.86
N VAL A 80 -24.81 -8.56 31.54
CA VAL A 80 -24.41 -9.93 31.88
C VAL A 80 -25.06 -10.37 33.19
N VAL A 81 -26.00 -11.31 33.13
CA VAL A 81 -26.60 -11.94 34.32
C VAL A 81 -25.94 -13.28 34.58
N HIS A 82 -25.30 -13.42 35.74
CA HIS A 82 -24.85 -14.72 36.20
C HIS A 82 -26.04 -15.50 36.75
N VAL A 83 -26.39 -16.61 36.09
CA VAL A 83 -27.38 -17.56 36.58
C VAL A 83 -26.69 -18.55 37.51
N PRO A 84 -27.07 -18.66 38.79
CA PRO A 84 -26.48 -19.65 39.68
C PRO A 84 -26.90 -21.05 39.24
N LEU A 85 -25.92 -21.93 39.03
CA LEU A 85 -26.17 -23.34 38.71
C LEU A 85 -26.33 -24.14 40.02
N PRO A 86 -27.36 -24.99 40.14
CA PRO A 86 -27.50 -25.86 41.29
C PRO A 86 -26.33 -26.86 41.36
N GLY A 87 -25.89 -27.15 42.58
CA GLY A 87 -24.83 -28.13 42.82
C GLY A 87 -25.31 -29.57 42.59
N GLU A 88 -24.35 -30.49 42.51
CA GLU A 88 -24.59 -31.89 42.16
C GLU A 88 -25.59 -32.59 43.10
N ASN A 89 -25.49 -32.33 44.41
CA ASN A 89 -26.42 -32.86 45.43
C ASN A 89 -27.88 -32.34 45.26
N ASP A 90 -28.06 -31.12 44.75
CA ASP A 90 -29.38 -30.55 44.52
C ASP A 90 -30.02 -31.16 43.27
N ILE A 91 -29.22 -31.39 42.23
CA ILE A 91 -29.62 -32.09 41.02
C ILE A 91 -30.11 -33.50 41.35
N GLU A 92 -29.36 -34.24 42.19
CA GLU A 92 -29.75 -35.59 42.61
C GLU A 92 -31.11 -35.62 43.31
N ARG A 93 -31.36 -34.72 44.26
CA ARG A 93 -32.65 -34.63 44.96
C ARG A 93 -33.79 -34.29 44.00
N MET A 94 -33.60 -33.33 43.10
CA MET A 94 -34.61 -32.95 42.11
C MET A 94 -34.94 -34.11 41.17
N ILE A 95 -33.95 -34.91 40.77
CA ILE A 95 -34.17 -36.11 39.95
C ILE A 95 -34.99 -37.16 40.72
N VAL A 96 -34.69 -37.39 41.99
CA VAL A 96 -35.42 -38.34 42.84
C VAL A 96 -36.87 -37.92 43.04
N GLU A 97 -37.12 -36.65 43.35
CA GLU A 97 -38.49 -36.12 43.48
C GLU A 97 -39.27 -36.21 42.16
N ARG A 98 -38.64 -35.84 41.04
CA ARG A 98 -39.26 -35.94 39.72
C ARG A 98 -39.60 -37.38 39.33
N LYS A 99 -38.77 -38.35 39.73
CA LYS A 99 -39.06 -39.78 39.55
C LYS A 99 -40.20 -40.25 40.45
N LYS A 100 -40.26 -39.80 41.71
CA LYS A 100 -41.38 -40.12 42.62
C LYS A 100 -42.72 -39.62 42.11
N MET A 101 -42.77 -38.45 41.46
CA MET A 101 -44.01 -37.90 40.90
C MET A 101 -44.48 -38.55 39.60
N LYS A 102 -43.60 -39.28 38.89
CA LYS A 102 -43.92 -39.97 37.63
C LYS A 102 -44.29 -41.45 37.83
N LEU A 103 -44.23 -41.94 39.06
CA LEU A 103 -44.70 -43.25 39.52
C LEU A 103 -46.13 -43.12 40.05
#